data_AF-A0A4V1SSZ0-F1
#
_entry.id   AF-A0A4V1SSZ0-F1
#
_cell.length_a   1.000
_cell.length_b   1.000
_cell.length_c   1.000
_cell.angle_alpha   90.00
_cell.angle_beta   90.00
_cell.angle_gamma   90.00
#
_symmetry.space_group_name_H-M   'P 1'
#
loop_
_entity.id
_entity.type
_entity.pdbx_description
1 polymer ?
#
loop_
_entity_poly.entity_id
_entity_poly.type
_entity_poly.pdbx_seq_one_letter_code
_entity_poly.pdbx_strand_id
1 'polypeptide(L)'
;MSQLPLSDESAWTAFEARDRHWDGRFVVAVTTTHIYCKPSCPARRPKREHVIFYSDAEAARVAGYRACLRCKPDEVGRDRVAVARAVALIEAAEESVSLEEVAAAVGYAPHHFHRMFKRAIGVTPAAYARGLKARRAAAALGEEERITDAIYEAGYSAPSRFYETANARLGMTPSAWKRGGAGVTIRWTLAETSL
;
A
#
# COMPACT_ATOMS: atom_id res chain seq x y z
N MET A 1 9.46 4.93 -24.26
CA MET A 1 10.75 5.27 -23.61
C MET A 1 10.51 5.47 -22.12
N SER A 2 10.58 4.39 -21.33
CA SER A 2 10.29 4.39 -19.88
C SER A 2 11.31 5.30 -19.18
N GLN A 3 10.87 6.45 -18.67
CA GLN A 3 11.73 7.44 -18.02
C GLN A 3 12.02 7.01 -16.58
N LEU A 4 13.26 7.22 -16.12
CA LEU A 4 13.64 6.96 -14.74
C LEU A 4 12.86 7.93 -13.82
N PRO A 5 12.30 7.47 -12.69
CA PRO A 5 11.53 8.33 -11.79
C PRO A 5 12.39 9.32 -10.99
N LEU A 6 13.71 9.35 -11.22
CA LEU A 6 14.70 10.13 -10.49
C LEU A 6 15.87 10.49 -11.42
N SER A 7 16.69 11.47 -11.02
CA SER A 7 18.00 11.68 -11.64
C SER A 7 18.96 10.53 -11.32
N ASP A 8 19.96 10.35 -12.17
CA ASP A 8 21.02 9.34 -11.99
C ASP A 8 21.73 9.46 -10.64
N GLU A 9 21.98 10.69 -10.17
CA GLU A 9 22.63 10.94 -8.88
C GLU A 9 21.73 10.54 -7.70
N SER A 10 20.44 10.86 -7.74
CA SER A 10 19.49 10.41 -6.71
C SER A 10 19.31 8.90 -6.71
N ALA A 11 19.30 8.26 -7.88
CA ALA A 11 19.27 6.81 -8.01
C ALA A 11 20.54 6.16 -7.43
N TRP A 12 21.71 6.79 -7.64
CA TRP A 12 22.97 6.37 -7.03
C TRP A 12 22.94 6.47 -5.51
N THR A 13 22.53 7.60 -4.93
CA THR A 13 22.43 7.76 -3.47
C THR A 13 21.51 6.71 -2.86
N ALA A 14 20.34 6.46 -3.47
CA ALA A 14 19.41 5.42 -3.00
C ALA A 14 20.01 4.01 -3.10
N PHE A 15 20.72 3.71 -4.19
CA PHE A 15 21.43 2.44 -4.35
C PHE A 15 22.54 2.28 -3.32
N GLU A 16 23.38 3.30 -3.10
CA GLU A 16 24.47 3.26 -2.13
C GLU A 16 23.96 3.01 -0.70
N ALA A 17 22.89 3.72 -0.30
CA ALA A 17 22.22 3.56 1.00
C ALA A 17 21.49 2.22 1.20
N ARG A 18 21.36 1.40 0.15
CA ARG A 18 20.55 0.16 0.14
C ARG A 18 19.08 0.41 0.49
N ASP A 19 18.54 1.54 0.07
CA ASP A 19 17.20 1.95 0.49
C ASP A 19 16.11 1.07 -0.15
N ARG A 20 15.39 0.33 0.72
CA ARG A 20 14.30 -0.57 0.34
C ARG A 20 13.06 0.16 -0.18
N HIS A 21 12.90 1.45 0.10
CA HIS A 21 11.76 2.23 -0.41
C HIS A 21 11.80 2.39 -1.93
N TRP A 22 12.98 2.28 -2.52
CA TRP A 22 13.20 2.35 -3.96
C TRP A 22 13.14 1.00 -4.67
N ASP A 23 13.02 -0.12 -3.93
CA ASP A 23 12.85 -1.43 -4.55
C ASP A 23 11.61 -1.47 -5.45
N GLY A 24 11.79 -1.92 -6.70
CA GLY A 24 10.74 -1.98 -7.71
C GLY A 24 10.34 -0.64 -8.32
N ARG A 25 10.99 0.48 -7.96
CA ARG A 25 10.84 1.79 -8.63
C ARG A 25 11.83 2.00 -9.77
N PHE A 26 13.00 1.38 -9.64
CA PHE A 26 14.03 1.29 -10.68
C PHE A 26 14.87 0.05 -10.40
N VAL A 27 15.69 -0.35 -11.38
CA VAL A 27 16.68 -1.40 -11.24
C VAL A 27 18.06 -0.89 -11.58
N VAL A 28 19.06 -1.56 -11.02
CA VAL A 28 20.48 -1.19 -11.14
C VAL A 28 21.18 -2.26 -11.94
N ALA A 29 21.59 -1.93 -13.16
CA ALA A 29 22.34 -2.80 -14.04
C ALA A 29 23.84 -2.58 -13.87
N VAL A 30 24.59 -3.67 -13.80
CA VAL A 30 26.05 -3.65 -13.64
C VAL A 30 26.70 -4.10 -14.94
N THR A 31 27.39 -3.20 -15.63
CA THR A 31 27.94 -3.42 -16.98
C THR A 31 28.97 -4.56 -17.01
N THR A 32 29.75 -4.73 -15.94
CA THR A 32 30.78 -5.78 -15.88
C THR A 32 30.23 -7.19 -15.69
N THR A 33 29.07 -7.34 -15.06
CA THR A 33 28.48 -8.67 -14.80
C THR A 33 27.25 -8.97 -15.67
N HIS A 34 26.74 -7.97 -16.38
CA HIS A 34 25.48 -8.04 -17.13
C HIS A 34 24.30 -8.50 -16.25
N ILE A 35 24.30 -8.11 -14.97
CA ILE A 35 23.25 -8.41 -14.00
C ILE A 35 22.55 -7.13 -13.61
N TYR A 36 21.21 -7.15 -13.56
CA TYR A 36 20.44 -6.10 -12.89
C TYR A 36 19.93 -6.54 -11.52
N CYS A 37 19.91 -5.60 -10.58
CA CYS A 37 19.58 -5.77 -9.18
C CYS A 37 18.52 -4.75 -8.74
N LYS A 38 17.90 -5.00 -7.58
CA LYS A 38 17.12 -3.96 -6.90
C LYS A 38 18.04 -3.02 -6.09
N PRO A 39 17.62 -1.78 -5.79
CA PRO A 39 18.39 -0.83 -4.99
C PRO A 39 18.90 -1.40 -3.66
N SER A 40 18.07 -2.13 -2.93
CA SER A 40 18.46 -2.72 -1.63
C SER A 40 19.29 -4.02 -1.72
N CYS A 41 19.75 -4.41 -2.92
CA CYS A 41 20.46 -5.67 -3.13
C CYS A 41 21.64 -5.83 -2.15
N PRO A 42 21.74 -6.97 -1.43
CA PRO A 42 22.77 -7.15 -0.41
C PRO A 42 24.16 -7.42 -0.98
N ALA A 43 24.28 -7.64 -2.30
CA ALA A 43 25.54 -7.86 -2.99
C ALA A 43 26.51 -6.69 -2.78
N ARG A 44 27.81 -6.97 -2.95
CA ARG A 44 28.85 -5.95 -2.89
C ARG A 44 28.55 -4.86 -3.92
N ARG A 45 28.70 -3.59 -3.53
CA ARG A 45 28.46 -2.46 -4.43
C ARG A 45 29.54 -2.44 -5.52
N PRO A 46 29.16 -2.41 -6.81
CA PRO A 46 30.09 -2.15 -7.90
C PRO A 46 30.57 -0.70 -7.85
N LYS A 47 31.62 -0.39 -8.62
CA LYS A 47 32.04 1.00 -8.84
C LYS A 47 30.97 1.77 -9.62
N ARG A 48 30.85 3.07 -9.35
CA ARG A 48 29.88 3.97 -10.02
C ARG A 48 29.96 3.92 -11.55
N GLU A 49 31.18 3.85 -12.08
CA GLU A 49 31.47 3.79 -13.53
C GLU A 49 30.89 2.55 -14.23
N HIS A 50 30.53 1.50 -13.49
CA HIS A 50 29.94 0.28 -14.01
C HIS A 50 28.45 0.16 -13.77
N VAL A 51 27.80 1.23 -13.32
CA VAL A 51 26.38 1.22 -12.95
C VAL A 51 25.55 2.06 -13.90
N ILE A 52 24.48 1.44 -14.40
CA ILE A 52 23.43 2.05 -15.20
C ILE A 52 22.10 1.82 -14.50
N PHE A 53 21.24 2.83 -14.49
CA PHE A 53 19.89 2.72 -13.94
C PHE A 53 18.88 2.53 -15.05
N TYR A 54 17.90 1.65 -14.81
CA TYR A 54 16.73 1.48 -15.67
C TYR A 54 15.47 1.69 -14.84
N SER A 55 14.44 2.26 -15.46
CA SER A 55 13.15 2.55 -14.81
C SER A 55 12.44 1.28 -14.33
N ASP A 56 12.63 0.15 -15.01
CA ASP A 56 12.02 -1.12 -14.67
C ASP A 56 12.88 -2.31 -15.13
N ALA A 57 12.50 -3.52 -14.68
CA ALA A 57 13.19 -4.75 -15.03
C ALA A 57 13.10 -5.10 -16.52
N GLU A 58 12.06 -4.65 -17.22
CA GLU A 58 11.88 -4.92 -18.65
C GLU A 58 12.91 -4.15 -19.47
N ALA A 59 13.10 -2.86 -19.17
CA ALA A 59 14.09 -2.02 -19.81
C ALA A 59 15.51 -2.59 -19.65
N ALA A 60 15.84 -3.14 -18.48
CA ALA A 60 17.12 -3.81 -18.26
C ALA A 60 17.25 -5.12 -19.07
N ARG A 61 16.17 -5.92 -19.19
CA ARG A 61 16.18 -7.16 -19.98
C ARG A 61 16.32 -6.91 -21.47
N VAL A 62 15.60 -5.92 -22.01
CA VAL A 62 15.72 -5.49 -23.41
C VAL A 62 17.15 -5.01 -23.71
N ALA A 63 17.81 -4.39 -22.73
CA ALA A 63 19.22 -3.99 -22.83
C ALA A 63 20.23 -5.14 -22.62
N GLY A 64 19.78 -6.39 -22.47
CA GLY A 64 20.64 -7.58 -22.41
C GLY A 64 21.10 -7.98 -21.01
N TYR A 65 20.54 -7.40 -19.94
CA TYR A 65 20.90 -7.76 -18.57
C TYR A 65 20.01 -8.89 -18.03
N ARG A 66 20.59 -9.76 -17.20
CA ARG A 66 19.86 -10.83 -16.50
C ARG A 66 19.52 -10.45 -15.05
N ALA A 67 18.42 -11.00 -14.54
CA ALA A 67 18.00 -10.76 -13.16
C ALA A 67 18.99 -11.34 -12.14
N CYS A 68 19.27 -10.58 -11.09
CA CYS A 68 20.07 -11.06 -9.96
C CYS A 68 19.33 -12.15 -9.18
N LEU A 69 19.92 -13.35 -9.13
CA LEU A 69 19.36 -14.49 -8.39
C LEU A 69 19.39 -14.31 -6.86
N ARG A 70 20.23 -13.40 -6.34
CA ARG A 70 20.34 -13.13 -4.91
C ARG A 70 19.25 -12.20 -4.39
N CYS A 71 19.00 -11.10 -5.10
CA CYS A 71 18.01 -10.11 -4.65
C CYS A 71 16.64 -10.26 -5.30
N LYS A 72 16.55 -11.08 -6.36
CA LYS A 72 15.34 -11.40 -7.12
C LYS A 72 14.50 -10.15 -7.44
N PRO A 73 15.04 -9.23 -8.25
CA PRO A 73 14.41 -7.93 -8.50
C PRO A 73 13.00 -8.05 -9.11
N ASP A 74 12.77 -9.09 -9.91
CA ASP A 74 11.48 -9.31 -10.58
C ASP A 74 10.35 -9.66 -9.61
N GLU A 75 10.64 -10.39 -8.54
CA GLU A 75 9.65 -10.72 -7.50
C GLU A 75 9.15 -9.44 -6.82
N VAL A 76 10.03 -8.48 -6.53
CA VAL A 76 9.66 -7.22 -5.88
C VAL A 76 8.80 -6.33 -6.78
N GLY A 77 9.16 -6.24 -8.06
CA GLY A 77 8.34 -5.53 -9.05
C GLY A 77 6.94 -6.13 -9.16
N ARG A 78 6.86 -7.47 -9.26
CA ARG A 78 5.60 -8.21 -9.31
C ARG A 78 4.75 -7.98 -8.06
N ASP A 79 5.34 -8.06 -6.87
CA ASP A 79 4.64 -7.82 -5.59
C ASP A 79 4.04 -6.42 -5.53
N ARG A 80 4.79 -5.39 -5.95
CA ARG A 80 4.31 -4.00 -5.96
C ARG A 80 3.11 -3.82 -6.89
N VAL A 81 3.18 -4.35 -8.10
CA VAL A 81 2.07 -4.30 -9.07
C VAL A 81 0.85 -5.05 -8.55
N ALA A 82 1.06 -6.22 -7.93
CA ALA A 82 0.01 -7.01 -7.33
C ALA A 82 -0.67 -6.27 -6.17
N VAL A 83 0.09 -5.63 -5.29
CA VAL A 83 -0.48 -4.82 -4.19
C VAL A 83 -1.29 -3.65 -4.73
N ALA A 84 -0.78 -2.91 -5.72
CA ALA A 84 -1.51 -1.79 -6.31
C ALA A 84 -2.83 -2.23 -6.95
N ARG A 85 -2.81 -3.35 -7.69
CA ARG A 85 -4.01 -3.92 -8.30
C ARG A 85 -5.00 -4.43 -7.25
N ALA A 86 -4.52 -5.05 -6.16
CA ALA A 86 -5.37 -5.48 -5.06
C ALA A 86 -6.05 -4.29 -4.35
N VAL A 87 -5.33 -3.19 -4.14
CA VAL A 87 -5.90 -1.96 -3.59
C VAL A 87 -7.03 -1.46 -4.48
N ALA A 88 -6.80 -1.33 -5.79
CA ALA A 88 -7.82 -0.89 -6.72
C ALA A 88 -9.06 -1.80 -6.73
N LEU A 89 -8.87 -3.13 -6.64
CA LEU A 89 -9.98 -4.08 -6.53
C LEU A 89 -10.80 -3.88 -5.25
N ILE A 90 -10.13 -3.69 -4.11
CA ILE A 90 -10.81 -3.43 -2.83
C ILE A 90 -11.54 -2.09 -2.86
N GLU A 91 -10.95 -1.07 -3.50
CA GLU A 91 -11.54 0.26 -3.62
C GLU A 91 -12.74 0.32 -4.56
N ALA A 92 -12.74 -0.48 -5.64
CA ALA A 92 -13.85 -0.55 -6.58
C ALA A 92 -15.01 -1.42 -6.10
N ALA A 93 -14.78 -2.30 -5.12
CA ALA A 93 -15.83 -3.18 -4.63
C ALA A 93 -16.88 -2.41 -3.80
N GLU A 94 -18.16 -2.59 -4.17
CA GLU A 94 -19.31 -2.10 -3.41
C GLU A 94 -19.55 -3.00 -2.18
N GLU A 95 -19.47 -4.31 -2.38
CA GLU A 95 -19.60 -5.32 -1.33
C GLU A 95 -18.26 -5.76 -0.74
N SER A 96 -18.30 -6.50 0.38
CA SER A 96 -17.08 -7.04 0.99
C SER A 96 -16.50 -8.18 0.15
N VAL A 97 -15.30 -7.97 -0.39
CA VAL A 97 -14.52 -9.01 -1.07
C VAL A 97 -13.70 -9.82 -0.05
N SER A 98 -13.67 -11.14 -0.22
CA SER A 98 -12.87 -12.05 0.61
C SER A 98 -11.36 -11.93 0.31
N LEU A 99 -10.53 -12.40 1.24
CA LEU A 99 -9.08 -12.42 1.05
C LEU A 99 -8.70 -13.34 -0.13
N GLU A 100 -9.40 -14.45 -0.25
CA GLU A 100 -9.20 -15.50 -1.26
C GLU A 100 -9.45 -14.96 -2.67
N GLU A 101 -10.54 -14.22 -2.87
CA GLU A 101 -10.88 -13.60 -4.15
C GLU A 101 -9.83 -12.56 -4.57
N VAL A 102 -9.43 -11.67 -3.66
CA VAL A 102 -8.41 -10.66 -3.96
C VAL A 102 -7.08 -11.33 -4.28
N ALA A 103 -6.67 -12.33 -3.49
CA ALA A 103 -5.42 -13.05 -3.70
C ALA A 103 -5.39 -13.80 -5.03
N ALA A 104 -6.50 -14.46 -5.40
CA ALA A 104 -6.66 -15.14 -6.68
C ALA A 104 -6.57 -14.14 -7.85
N ALA A 105 -7.23 -12.98 -7.74
CA ALA A 105 -7.23 -11.96 -8.78
C ALA A 105 -5.82 -11.42 -9.08
N VAL A 106 -4.93 -11.39 -8.08
CA VAL A 106 -3.53 -10.95 -8.24
C VAL A 106 -2.53 -12.09 -8.43
N GLY A 107 -2.99 -13.34 -8.45
CA GLY A 107 -2.18 -14.53 -8.74
C GLY A 107 -1.25 -14.96 -7.60
N TYR A 108 -1.70 -14.84 -6.35
CA TYR A 108 -0.95 -15.25 -5.16
C TYR A 108 -1.78 -16.17 -4.25
N ALA A 109 -1.10 -17.04 -3.52
CA ALA A 109 -1.73 -17.79 -2.43
C ALA A 109 -2.17 -16.85 -1.30
N PRO A 110 -3.33 -17.07 -0.65
CA PRO A 110 -3.90 -16.14 0.35
C PRO A 110 -2.94 -15.76 1.48
N HIS A 111 -2.24 -16.72 2.06
CA HIS A 111 -1.28 -16.46 3.14
C HIS A 111 -0.08 -15.61 2.70
N HIS A 112 0.41 -15.83 1.47
CA HIS A 112 1.51 -15.05 0.91
C HIS A 112 1.06 -13.62 0.63
N PHE A 113 -0.10 -13.48 -0.03
CA PHE A 113 -0.71 -12.18 -0.32
C PHE A 113 -0.94 -11.36 0.95
N HIS A 114 -1.50 -11.98 2.00
CA HIS A 114 -1.75 -11.30 3.28
C HIS A 114 -0.49 -10.66 3.87
N ARG A 115 0.62 -11.41 3.92
CA ARG A 115 1.92 -10.92 4.42
C ARG A 115 2.50 -9.82 3.52
N MET A 116 2.47 -10.04 2.22
CA MET A 116 2.97 -9.10 1.22
C MET A 116 2.22 -7.77 1.30
N PHE A 117 0.89 -7.80 1.31
CA PHE A 117 0.03 -6.62 1.41
C PHE A 117 0.27 -5.88 2.72
N LYS A 118 0.30 -6.57 3.86
CA LYS A 118 0.57 -5.94 5.17
C LYS A 118 1.93 -5.26 5.20
N ARG A 119 2.96 -5.87 4.61
CA ARG A 119 4.29 -5.28 4.52
C ARG A 119 4.31 -4.02 3.66
N ALA A 120 3.54 -4.00 2.57
CA ALA A 120 3.53 -2.89 1.63
C ALA A 120 2.64 -1.71 2.08
N ILE A 121 1.48 -2.00 2.66
CA ILE A 121 0.44 -1.01 3.03
C ILE A 121 0.47 -0.66 4.52
N GLY A 122 1.11 -1.48 5.36
CA GLY A 122 1.17 -1.32 6.82
C GLY A 122 -0.01 -1.93 7.57
N VAL A 123 -1.14 -2.18 6.89
CA VAL A 123 -2.33 -2.84 7.45
C VAL A 123 -2.73 -4.08 6.65
N THR A 124 -3.49 -4.99 7.26
CA THR A 124 -3.96 -6.20 6.56
C THR A 124 -5.02 -5.84 5.50
N PRO A 125 -5.20 -6.68 4.45
CA PRO A 125 -6.25 -6.46 3.45
C PRO A 125 -7.65 -6.25 4.06
N ALA A 126 -8.02 -7.08 5.04
CA ALA A 126 -9.29 -6.95 5.75
C ALA A 126 -9.39 -5.66 6.57
N ALA A 127 -8.31 -5.20 7.19
CA ALA A 127 -8.29 -3.93 7.91
C ALA A 127 -8.43 -2.74 6.96
N TYR A 128 -7.77 -2.80 5.81
CA TYR A 128 -7.86 -1.81 4.75
C TYR A 128 -9.30 -1.70 4.21
N ALA A 129 -9.91 -2.83 3.80
CA ALA A 129 -11.30 -2.88 3.34
C ALA A 129 -12.28 -2.35 4.41
N ARG A 130 -12.11 -2.76 5.67
CA ARG A 130 -12.91 -2.21 6.77
C ARG A 130 -12.73 -0.69 6.92
N GLY A 131 -11.52 -0.18 6.77
CA GLY A 131 -11.22 1.26 6.86
C GLY A 131 -11.94 2.05 5.76
N LEU A 132 -11.89 1.55 4.52
CA LEU A 132 -12.62 2.12 3.39
C LEU A 132 -14.14 2.14 3.65
N LYS A 133 -14.69 1.03 4.12
CA LYS A 133 -16.11 0.91 4.47
C LYS A 133 -16.55 1.96 5.50
N ALA A 134 -15.74 2.18 6.53
CA ALA A 134 -16.02 3.21 7.53
C ALA A 134 -15.93 4.64 6.98
N ARG A 135 -15.02 4.92 6.05
CA ARG A 135 -14.96 6.23 5.37
C ARG A 135 -16.21 6.49 4.53
N ARG A 136 -16.66 5.49 3.77
CA ARG A 136 -17.91 5.56 3.00
C ARG A 136 -19.11 5.83 3.92
N ALA A 137 -19.20 5.12 5.05
CA ALA A 137 -20.24 5.38 6.04
C ALA A 137 -20.18 6.79 6.64
N ALA A 138 -18.98 7.28 6.95
CA ALA A 138 -18.82 8.64 7.48
C ALA A 138 -19.24 9.72 6.47
N ALA A 139 -18.99 9.49 5.18
CA ALA A 139 -19.45 10.37 4.09
C ALA A 139 -20.98 10.32 3.95
N ALA A 140 -21.57 9.11 3.85
CA ALA A 140 -23.01 8.92 3.71
C ALA A 140 -23.80 9.48 4.92
N LEU A 141 -23.24 9.45 6.13
CA LEU A 141 -23.87 10.07 7.31
C LEU A 141 -24.06 11.58 7.20
N GLY A 142 -23.25 12.26 6.38
CA GLY A 142 -23.38 13.69 6.12
C GLY A 142 -24.45 14.02 5.06
N GLU A 143 -24.74 13.08 4.17
CA GLU A 143 -25.63 13.28 3.01
C GLU A 143 -27.04 12.76 3.26
N GLU A 144 -27.17 11.59 3.90
CA GLU A 144 -28.44 10.90 4.09
C GLU A 144 -29.26 11.45 5.26
N GLU A 145 -30.59 11.52 5.12
CA GLU A 145 -31.49 11.94 6.20
C GLU A 145 -31.53 10.94 7.36
N ARG A 146 -31.45 9.63 7.07
CA ARG A 146 -31.52 8.58 8.08
C ARG A 146 -30.19 7.86 8.23
N ILE A 147 -29.76 7.68 9.48
CA ILE A 147 -28.52 6.97 9.84
C ILE A 147 -28.55 5.52 9.33
N THR A 148 -29.72 4.89 9.30
CA THR A 148 -29.89 3.52 8.78
C THR A 148 -29.55 3.42 7.30
N ASP A 149 -29.95 4.40 6.50
CA ASP A 149 -29.76 4.38 5.04
C ASP A 149 -28.28 4.56 4.73
N ALA A 150 -27.62 5.50 5.40
CA ALA A 150 -26.16 5.68 5.33
C ALA A 150 -25.36 4.42 5.68
N ILE A 151 -25.86 3.58 6.60
CA ILE A 151 -25.19 2.35 7.00
C ILE A 151 -25.28 1.28 5.89
N TYR A 152 -26.47 1.12 5.28
CA TYR A 152 -26.66 0.15 4.21
C TYR A 152 -25.96 0.58 2.92
N GLU A 153 -26.03 1.87 2.57
CA GLU A 153 -25.31 2.45 1.42
C GLU A 153 -23.79 2.26 1.55
N ALA A 154 -23.27 2.33 2.77
CA ALA A 154 -21.87 2.04 3.04
C ALA A 154 -21.50 0.55 3.00
N GLY A 155 -22.45 -0.34 2.68
CA GLY A 155 -22.20 -1.77 2.50
C GLY A 155 -22.12 -2.57 3.82
N TYR A 156 -22.73 -2.10 4.91
CA TYR A 156 -22.88 -2.91 6.12
C TYR A 156 -24.11 -3.82 6.01
N SER A 157 -23.96 -5.09 6.37
CA SER A 157 -25.06 -6.06 6.37
C SER A 157 -26.07 -5.85 7.50
N ALA A 158 -25.68 -5.12 8.56
CA ALA A 158 -26.55 -4.78 9.68
C ALA A 158 -26.06 -3.53 10.43
N PRO A 159 -26.98 -2.72 11.03
CA PRO A 159 -26.63 -1.58 11.88
C PRO A 159 -25.75 -1.93 13.07
N SER A 160 -25.94 -3.09 13.70
CA SER A 160 -25.12 -3.54 14.83
C SER A 160 -23.63 -3.60 14.49
N ARG A 161 -23.27 -4.09 13.29
CA ARG A 161 -21.88 -4.17 12.81
C ARG A 161 -21.23 -2.81 12.61
N PHE A 162 -22.05 -1.83 12.25
CA PHE A 162 -21.59 -0.45 12.18
C PHE A 162 -21.31 0.08 13.60
N TYR A 163 -22.28 0.00 14.52
CA TYR A 163 -22.13 0.52 15.89
C TYR A 163 -21.00 -0.15 16.69
N GLU A 164 -20.73 -1.44 16.48
CA GLU A 164 -19.60 -2.17 17.08
C GLU A 164 -18.24 -1.49 16.82
N THR A 165 -18.09 -0.82 15.67
CA THR A 165 -16.81 -0.25 15.22
C THR A 165 -16.85 1.27 15.01
N ALA A 166 -18.03 1.87 14.96
CA ALA A 166 -18.23 3.28 14.64
C ALA A 166 -17.64 4.21 15.69
N ASN A 167 -17.92 3.99 16.99
CA ASN A 167 -17.47 4.90 18.04
C ASN A 167 -15.94 4.99 18.13
N ALA A 168 -15.25 3.85 18.04
CA ALA A 168 -13.79 3.81 18.07
C ALA A 168 -13.13 4.48 16.86
N ARG A 169 -13.84 4.58 15.73
CA ARG A 169 -13.31 5.12 14.46
C ARG A 169 -13.69 6.56 14.19
N LEU A 170 -14.92 6.93 14.52
CA LEU A 170 -15.42 8.31 14.40
C LEU A 170 -14.98 9.18 15.59
N GLY A 171 -14.53 8.56 16.69
CA GLY A 171 -14.20 9.26 17.94
C GLY A 171 -15.42 9.79 18.70
N MET A 172 -16.64 9.57 18.17
CA MET A 172 -17.92 9.98 18.73
C MET A 172 -19.04 9.09 18.21
N THR A 173 -20.26 9.28 18.71
CA THR A 173 -21.43 8.53 18.22
C THR A 173 -21.83 8.99 16.81
N PRO A 174 -22.41 8.12 15.96
CA PRO A 174 -22.85 8.49 14.62
C PRO A 174 -23.82 9.67 14.57
N SER A 175 -24.71 9.79 15.56
CA SER A 175 -25.65 10.91 15.66
C SER A 175 -24.95 12.23 16.03
N ALA A 176 -23.93 12.18 16.89
CA ALA A 176 -23.11 13.34 17.20
C ALA A 176 -22.25 13.77 16.00
N TRP A 177 -21.66 12.81 15.29
CA TRP A 177 -20.92 13.06 14.04
C TRP A 177 -21.78 13.77 13.00
N LYS A 178 -23.01 13.28 12.78
CA LYS A 178 -23.97 13.89 11.85
C LYS A 178 -24.32 15.34 12.23
N ARG A 179 -24.33 15.68 13.53
CA ARG A 179 -24.52 17.07 14.00
C ARG A 179 -23.21 17.88 14.03
N GLY A 180 -22.16 17.44 13.35
CA GLY A 180 -20.85 18.10 13.35
C GLY A 180 -20.17 18.14 14.72
N GLY A 181 -20.49 17.20 15.62
CA GLY A 181 -19.98 17.16 16.99
C GLY A 181 -20.68 18.12 17.95
N ALA A 182 -21.81 18.74 17.56
CA ALA A 182 -22.56 19.62 18.44
C ALA A 182 -23.00 18.89 19.73
N GLY A 183 -22.57 19.43 20.87
CA GLY A 183 -22.82 18.88 22.21
C GLY A 183 -21.85 17.77 22.64
N VAL A 184 -20.78 17.49 21.89
CA VAL A 184 -19.74 16.55 22.31
C VAL A 184 -18.73 17.23 23.21
N THR A 185 -18.56 16.70 24.42
CA THR A 185 -17.52 17.16 25.36
C THR A 185 -16.20 16.43 25.09
N ILE A 186 -15.22 17.14 24.55
CA ILE A 186 -13.84 16.62 24.41
C ILE A 186 -13.09 16.91 25.71
N ARG A 187 -12.67 15.86 26.41
CA ARG A 187 -11.76 15.96 27.55
C ARG A 187 -10.34 15.74 27.07
N TRP A 188 -9.44 16.67 27.39
CA TRP A 188 -8.03 16.56 27.08
C TRP A 188 -7.21 16.79 28.35
N THR A 189 -5.98 16.30 28.33
CA THR A 189 -4.97 16.56 29.35
C THR A 189 -3.63 16.79 28.66
N LEU A 190 -2.75 17.56 29.28
CA LEU A 190 -1.35 17.69 28.85
C LEU A 190 -0.49 16.86 29.79
N ALA A 191 0.50 16.17 29.22
CA ALA A 191 1.50 15.45 29.99
C ALA A 191 2.89 15.94 29.54
N GLU A 192 3.71 16.37 30.50
CA GLU A 192 5.12 16.62 30.22
C GLU A 192 5.79 15.30 29.84
N THR A 193 6.54 15.30 28.74
CA THR A 193 7.26 14.13 28.25
C THR A 193 8.74 14.48 28.10
N SER A 194 9.61 13.54 28.46
CA SER A 194 11.07 13.65 28.29
C SER A 194 11.54 13.22 26.90
N LEU A 195 10.61 12.91 25.98
CA LEU A 195 10.86 12.62 24.57
C LEU A 195 11.13 13.89 23.75
#